data_AF-A0A251X5G7-F1
#
_entry.id   AF-A0A251X5G7-F1
#
_cell.length_a   1.000
_cell.length_b   1.000
_cell.length_c   1.000
_cell.angle_alpha   90.00
_cell.angle_beta   90.00
_cell.angle_gamma   90.00
#
_symmetry.space_group_name_H-M   'P 1'
#
loop_
_entity.id
_entity.type
_entity.pdbx_description
1 polymer ?
#
loop_
_entity_poly.entity_id
_entity_poly.type
_entity_poly.pdbx_seq_one_letter_code
_entity_poly.pdbx_strand_id
1 'polypeptide(L)'
;MDNNELLKKWTEMNKSAMDAIKELGEINTTAMTRLTQRQMDMISLYMESGAKQLEMLSQAKNVQDLATAQSKLFTEMNEKLLDNARQTVEVLVDVKAELSAWVEKGMQNVSEVVPMPKMKK
;
A
#
# COMPACT_ATOMS: atom_id res chain seq x y z
N MET A 1 17.69 -31.75 26.73
CA MET A 1 17.39 -31.39 25.33
C MET A 1 18.11 -32.41 24.48
N ASP A 2 17.37 -33.21 23.73
CA ASP A 2 17.92 -34.30 22.93
C ASP A 2 18.53 -33.75 21.63
N ASN A 3 19.62 -34.33 21.10
CA ASN A 3 20.28 -33.81 19.88
C ASN A 3 19.31 -33.75 18.68
N ASN A 4 18.33 -34.66 18.65
CA ASN A 4 17.28 -34.71 17.64
C ASN A 4 16.24 -33.57 17.78
N GLU A 5 15.96 -33.11 19.02
CA GLU A 5 15.11 -31.93 19.25
C GLU A 5 15.79 -30.64 18.80
N LEU A 6 17.09 -30.50 19.06
CA LEU A 6 17.87 -29.33 18.64
C LEU A 6 17.92 -29.22 17.10
N LEU A 7 18.14 -30.33 16.41
CA LEU A 7 18.10 -30.38 14.95
C LEU A 7 16.72 -30.03 14.38
N LYS A 8 15.63 -30.55 14.99
CA LYS A 8 14.26 -30.19 14.57
C LYS A 8 13.96 -28.71 14.75
N LYS A 9 14.25 -28.14 15.93
CA LYS A 9 14.07 -26.70 16.19
C LYS A 9 14.90 -25.84 15.25
N TRP A 10 16.12 -26.27 14.93
CA TRP A 10 16.96 -25.59 13.95
C TRP A 10 16.35 -25.59 12.55
N THR A 11 15.82 -26.73 12.08
CA THR A 11 15.13 -26.82 10.79
C THR A 11 13.86 -25.97 10.76
N GLU A 12 13.05 -26.00 11.83
CA GLU A 12 11.85 -25.18 11.97
C GLU A 12 12.17 -23.69 11.97
N MET A 13 13.24 -23.27 12.65
CA MET A 13 13.72 -21.89 12.64
C MET A 13 14.16 -21.43 11.26
N ASN A 14 14.91 -22.27 10.52
CA ASN A 14 15.30 -21.94 9.14
C ASN A 14 14.09 -21.79 8.21
N LYS A 15 13.09 -22.66 8.37
CA LYS A 15 11.83 -22.57 7.62
C LYS A 15 11.08 -21.29 7.96
N SER A 16 10.92 -20.98 9.25
CA SER A 16 10.29 -19.76 9.75
C SER A 16 11.00 -18.49 9.25
N ALA A 17 12.33 -18.48 9.23
CA ALA A 17 13.10 -17.37 8.66
C ALA A 17 12.86 -17.20 7.17
N MET A 18 12.76 -18.31 6.41
CA MET A 18 12.49 -18.26 4.98
C MET A 18 11.06 -17.78 4.68
N ASP A 19 10.09 -18.22 5.47
CA ASP A 19 8.71 -17.75 5.40
C ASP A 19 8.61 -16.25 5.73
N ALA A 20 9.35 -15.78 6.74
CA ALA A 20 9.41 -14.35 7.07
C ALA A 20 10.01 -13.49 5.93
N ILE A 21 11.08 -13.97 5.27
CA ILE A 21 11.64 -13.28 4.10
C ILE A 21 10.63 -13.20 2.96
N LYS A 22 9.89 -14.29 2.72
CA LYS A 22 8.85 -14.35 1.69
C LYS A 22 7.72 -13.37 1.99
N GLU A 23 7.21 -13.34 3.22
CA GLU A 23 6.17 -12.42 3.66
C GLU A 23 6.59 -10.96 3.49
N LEU A 24 7.83 -10.61 3.86
CA LEU A 24 8.33 -9.26 3.64
C LEU A 24 8.40 -8.88 2.14
N GLY A 25 8.79 -9.83 1.30
CA GLY A 25 8.76 -9.67 -0.15
C GLY A 25 7.35 -9.41 -0.68
N GLU A 26 6.36 -10.18 -0.20
CA GLU A 26 4.95 -10.03 -0.57
C GLU A 26 4.38 -8.67 -0.14
N ILE A 27 4.70 -8.19 1.08
CA ILE A 27 4.31 -6.85 1.56
C ILE A 27 4.85 -5.78 0.60
N ASN A 28 6.14 -5.85 0.24
CA ASN A 28 6.76 -4.87 -0.64
C ASN A 28 6.16 -4.89 -2.06
N THR A 29 5.96 -6.07 -2.64
CA THR A 29 5.35 -6.21 -3.97
C THR A 29 3.91 -5.68 -3.95
N THR A 30 3.12 -6.02 -2.93
CA THR A 30 1.75 -5.55 -2.78
C THR A 30 1.70 -4.02 -2.66
N ALA A 31 2.57 -3.43 -1.84
CA ALA A 31 2.70 -1.98 -1.72
C ALA A 31 3.01 -1.32 -3.06
N MET A 32 4.00 -1.84 -3.79
CA MET A 32 4.39 -1.32 -5.10
C MET A 32 3.27 -1.43 -6.14
N THR A 33 2.55 -2.56 -6.16
CA THR A 33 1.39 -2.75 -7.05
C THR A 33 0.29 -1.75 -6.74
N ARG A 34 -0.06 -1.55 -5.46
CA ARG A 34 -1.08 -0.58 -5.04
C ARG A 34 -0.67 0.86 -5.41
N LEU A 35 0.59 1.24 -5.17
CA LEU A 35 1.11 2.56 -5.55
C LEU A 35 1.13 2.77 -7.07
N THR A 36 1.53 1.75 -7.84
CA THR A 36 1.54 1.81 -9.30
C THR A 36 0.12 1.96 -9.85
N GLN A 37 -0.85 1.26 -9.27
CA GLN A 37 -2.26 1.43 -9.62
C GLN A 37 -2.72 2.88 -9.40
N ARG A 38 -2.34 3.51 -8.29
CA ARG A 38 -2.64 4.93 -8.03
C ARG A 38 -2.00 5.87 -9.05
N GLN A 39 -0.78 5.59 -9.51
CA GLN A 39 -0.15 6.36 -10.60
C GLN A 39 -0.90 6.21 -11.93
N MET A 40 -1.38 5.00 -12.25
CA MET A 40 -2.22 4.77 -13.42
C MET A 40 -3.57 5.49 -13.32
N ASP A 41 -4.19 5.51 -12.14
CA ASP A 41 -5.44 6.23 -11.90
C ASP A 41 -5.26 7.74 -12.14
N MET A 42 -4.11 8.30 -11.75
CA MET A 42 -3.73 9.70 -12.05
C MET A 42 -3.51 9.97 -13.54
N ILE A 43 -2.88 9.04 -14.27
CA ILE A 43 -2.70 9.17 -15.73
C ILE A 43 -4.05 9.18 -16.44
N SER A 44 -4.94 8.24 -16.06
CA SER A 44 -6.32 8.19 -16.57
C SER A 44 -7.07 9.49 -16.29
N LEU A 45 -6.91 10.06 -15.09
CA LEU A 45 -7.49 11.34 -14.72
C LEU A 45 -7.04 12.48 -15.64
N TYR A 46 -5.75 12.59 -15.94
CA TYR A 46 -5.23 13.61 -16.85
C TYR A 46 -5.74 13.42 -18.28
N MET A 47 -5.79 12.17 -18.76
CA MET A 47 -6.32 11.86 -20.09
C MET A 47 -7.81 12.22 -20.21
N GLU A 48 -8.63 11.84 -19.23
CA GLU A 48 -10.05 12.21 -19.19
C GLU A 48 -10.24 13.73 -19.15
N SER A 49 -9.45 14.43 -18.34
CA SER A 49 -9.52 15.89 -18.25
C SER A 49 -9.17 16.55 -19.57
N GLY A 50 -8.13 16.07 -20.27
CA GLY A 50 -7.75 16.57 -21.59
C GLY A 50 -8.84 16.33 -22.64
N ALA A 51 -9.43 15.14 -22.66
CA ALA A 51 -10.53 14.81 -23.56
C ALA A 51 -11.76 15.71 -23.32
N LYS A 52 -12.17 15.88 -22.06
CA LYS A 52 -13.27 16.79 -21.69
C LYS A 52 -12.99 18.25 -22.04
N GLN A 53 -11.74 18.68 -21.90
CA GLN A 53 -11.35 20.05 -22.25
C GLN A 53 -11.44 20.29 -23.77
N LEU A 54 -11.03 19.32 -24.59
CA LEU A 54 -11.19 19.38 -26.04
C LEU A 54 -12.67 19.36 -26.45
N GLU A 55 -13.48 18.50 -25.83
CA GLU A 55 -14.92 18.45 -26.07
C GLU A 55 -15.58 19.79 -25.74
N MET A 56 -15.24 20.37 -24.58
CA MET A 56 -15.76 21.68 -24.17
C MET A 56 -15.40 22.79 -25.16
N LEU A 57 -14.16 22.82 -25.64
CA LEU A 57 -13.73 23.79 -26.65
C LEU A 57 -14.49 23.60 -27.98
N SER A 58 -14.82 22.37 -28.36
CA SER A 58 -15.58 22.08 -29.57
C SER A 58 -17.07 22.47 -29.48
N GLN A 59 -17.65 22.44 -28.27
CA GLN A 59 -19.07 22.65 -28.01
C GLN A 59 -19.42 24.08 -27.54
N ALA A 60 -18.44 24.84 -27.05
CA ALA A 60 -18.64 26.17 -26.50
C ALA A 60 -19.12 27.17 -27.56
N LYS A 61 -20.31 27.76 -27.33
CA LYS A 61 -20.90 28.79 -28.21
C LYS A 61 -20.55 30.21 -27.76
N ASN A 62 -20.19 30.38 -26.49
CA ASN A 62 -19.84 31.66 -25.86
C ASN A 62 -18.92 31.46 -24.64
N VAL A 63 -18.41 32.57 -24.09
CA VAL A 63 -17.43 32.56 -22.98
C VAL A 63 -18.07 32.16 -21.63
N GLN A 64 -19.37 32.39 -21.43
CA GLN A 64 -20.09 31.96 -20.23
C GLN A 64 -20.16 30.42 -20.12
N ASP A 65 -20.38 29.73 -21.24
CA ASP A 65 -20.41 28.26 -21.30
C ASP A 65 -19.03 27.67 -20.92
N LEU A 66 -17.94 28.30 -21.38
CA LEU A 66 -16.57 27.93 -21.03
C LEU A 66 -16.28 28.09 -19.53
N ALA A 67 -16.67 29.22 -18.93
CA ALA A 67 -16.42 29.47 -17.52
C ALA A 67 -17.11 28.46 -16.60
N THR A 68 -18.36 28.11 -16.92
CA THR A 68 -19.14 27.12 -16.17
C THR A 68 -18.52 25.73 -16.28
N ALA A 69 -18.15 25.32 -17.49
CA ALA A 69 -17.56 24.01 -17.73
C ALA A 69 -16.13 23.89 -17.17
N GLN A 70 -15.34 24.97 -17.18
CA GLN A 70 -14.03 25.04 -16.53
C GLN A 70 -14.14 24.90 -15.00
N SER A 71 -15.12 25.56 -14.37
CA SER A 71 -15.38 25.41 -12.93
C SER A 71 -15.75 23.97 -12.56
N LYS A 72 -16.57 23.31 -13.39
CA LYS A 72 -16.93 21.91 -13.21
C LYS A 72 -15.72 20.98 -13.34
N LEU A 73 -14.91 21.16 -14.38
CA LEU A 73 -13.67 20.39 -14.55
C LEU A 73 -12.71 20.56 -13.37
N PHE A 74 -12.56 21.78 -12.88
CA PHE A 74 -11.68 22.06 -11.74
C PHE A 74 -12.18 21.38 -10.45
N THR A 75 -13.49 21.38 -10.23
CA THR A 75 -14.11 20.72 -9.07
C THR A 75 -13.91 19.21 -9.14
N GLU A 76 -14.23 18.59 -10.28
CA GLU A 76 -14.03 17.15 -10.51
C GLU A 76 -12.56 16.74 -10.36
N MET A 77 -11.63 17.58 -10.85
CA MET A 77 -10.19 17.35 -10.70
C MET A 77 -9.75 17.38 -9.25
N ASN A 78 -10.19 18.38 -8.48
CA ASN A 78 -9.87 18.48 -7.06
C ASN A 78 -10.42 17.30 -6.26
N GLU A 79 -11.67 16.89 -6.53
CA GLU A 79 -12.26 15.72 -5.87
C GLU A 79 -11.46 14.46 -6.12
N LYS A 80 -11.11 14.18 -7.39
CA LYS A 80 -10.32 13.00 -7.75
C LYS A 80 -8.88 13.05 -7.22
N LEU A 81 -8.26 14.23 -7.18
CA LEU A 81 -6.95 14.42 -6.56
C LEU A 81 -6.99 14.14 -5.05
N LEU A 82 -7.99 14.65 -4.34
CA LEU A 82 -8.17 14.42 -2.90
C LEU A 82 -8.45 12.94 -2.61
N ASP A 83 -9.23 12.27 -3.46
CA ASP A 83 -9.50 10.85 -3.36
C ASP A 83 -8.21 10.02 -3.57
N ASN A 84 -7.41 10.33 -4.61
CA ASN A 84 -6.13 9.68 -4.84
C ASN A 84 -5.15 9.87 -3.65
N ALA A 85 -5.12 11.07 -3.07
CA ALA A 85 -4.32 11.36 -1.88
C ALA A 85 -4.78 10.55 -0.66
N ARG A 86 -6.10 10.46 -0.41
CA ARG A 86 -6.67 9.61 0.65
C ARG A 86 -6.29 8.15 0.48
N GLN A 87 -6.51 7.60 -0.71
CA GLN A 87 -6.20 6.21 -1.01
C GLN A 87 -4.70 5.91 -0.89
N THR A 88 -3.84 6.86 -1.24
CA THR A 88 -2.39 6.72 -1.04
C THR A 88 -2.04 6.66 0.46
N VAL A 89 -2.67 7.48 1.29
CA VAL A 89 -2.51 7.41 2.75
C VAL A 89 -3.01 6.08 3.30
N GLU A 90 -4.15 5.57 2.82
CA GLU A 90 -4.66 4.25 3.20
C GLU A 90 -3.65 3.14 2.88
N VAL A 91 -3.05 3.13 1.69
CA VAL A 91 -1.99 2.18 1.33
C VAL A 91 -0.81 2.24 2.30
N LEU A 92 -0.38 3.44 2.70
CA LEU A 92 0.72 3.60 3.66
C LEU A 92 0.35 3.11 5.06
N VAL A 93 -0.90 3.33 5.50
CA VAL A 93 -1.41 2.82 6.78
C VAL A 93 -1.47 1.30 6.77
N ASP A 94 -1.96 0.70 5.68
CA ASP A 94 -2.03 -0.75 5.52
C ASP A 94 -0.63 -1.37 5.55
N VAL A 95 0.31 -0.83 4.78
CA VAL A 95 1.71 -1.32 4.77
C VAL A 95 2.33 -1.22 6.16
N LYS A 96 2.07 -0.14 6.90
CA LYS A 96 2.53 0.00 8.28
C LYS A 96 1.93 -1.10 9.18
N ALA A 97 0.66 -1.41 9.03
CA ALA A 97 0.00 -2.47 9.80
C ALA A 97 0.57 -3.85 9.45
N GLU A 98 0.75 -4.15 8.16
CA GLU A 98 1.34 -5.40 7.65
C GLU A 98 2.77 -5.59 8.18
N LEU A 99 3.61 -4.54 8.13
CA LEU A 99 4.97 -4.57 8.70
C LEU A 99 4.96 -4.76 10.22
N SER A 100 4.03 -4.12 10.94
CA SER A 100 3.91 -4.27 12.40
C SER A 100 3.56 -5.71 12.77
N ALA A 101 2.58 -6.30 12.07
CA ALA A 101 2.19 -7.70 12.24
C ALA A 101 3.35 -8.66 11.91
N TRP A 102 4.11 -8.37 10.85
CA TRP A 102 5.30 -9.15 10.50
C TRP A 102 6.37 -9.12 11.59
N VAL A 103 6.64 -7.96 12.20
CA VAL A 103 7.57 -7.83 13.34
C VAL A 103 7.05 -8.59 14.57
N GLU A 104 5.76 -8.44 14.91
CA GLU A 104 5.13 -9.15 16.03
C GLU A 104 5.26 -10.67 15.88
N LYS A 105 5.00 -11.19 14.68
CA LYS A 105 5.17 -12.61 14.34
C LYS A 105 6.64 -13.05 14.49
N GLY A 106 7.59 -12.23 14.03
CA GLY A 106 9.01 -12.48 14.23
C GLY A 106 9.40 -12.60 15.71
N MET A 107 8.88 -11.70 16.55
CA MET A 107 9.13 -11.74 18.00
C MET A 107 8.53 -12.97 18.68
N GLN A 108 7.32 -13.38 18.28
CA GLN A 108 6.68 -14.61 18.79
C GLN A 108 7.54 -15.84 18.47
N ASN A 109 7.98 -15.98 17.22
CA ASN A 109 8.82 -17.10 16.78
C ASN A 109 10.15 -17.17 17.56
N VAL A 110 10.77 -16.02 17.90
CA VAL A 110 11.99 -15.98 18.72
C VAL A 110 11.72 -16.40 20.16
N SER A 111 10.59 -15.97 20.73
CA SER A 111 10.21 -16.28 22.12
C SER A 111 9.88 -17.76 22.37
N GLU A 112 9.44 -18.49 21.33
CA GLU A 112 9.19 -19.93 21.38
C GLU A 112 10.50 -20.76 21.39
N VAL A 113 11.57 -20.21 20.82
CA VAL A 113 12.89 -20.87 20.71
C VAL A 113 13.79 -20.53 21.89
N VAL A 114 13.78 -19.27 22.35
CA VAL A 114 14.48 -18.81 23.55
C VAL A 114 13.44 -18.44 24.61
N PRO A 115 13.19 -19.29 25.62
CA PRO A 115 12.33 -18.88 26.73
C PRO A 115 12.97 -17.66 27.39
N MET A 116 12.33 -16.49 27.28
CA MET A 116 12.83 -15.29 27.94
C MET A 116 13.03 -15.62 29.42
N PRO A 117 14.22 -15.35 29.99
CA PRO A 117 14.46 -15.62 31.40
C PRO A 117 13.41 -14.84 32.19
N LYS A 118 12.60 -15.54 32.99
CA LYS A 118 11.66 -14.90 33.91
C LYS A 118 12.49 -13.89 34.71
N MET A 119 12.26 -12.59 34.49
CA MET A 119 12.90 -11.57 35.32
C MET A 119 12.43 -11.85 36.75
N LYS A 120 13.36 -12.35 37.58
CA LYS A 120 13.10 -12.56 39.00
C LYS A 120 12.87 -11.18 39.61
N LYS A 121 11.67 -10.95 40.14
CA LYS A 121 11.38 -9.81 41.02
C LYS A 121 12.24 -9.87 42.27
#